data_AF-A0A2V8IKT3-F1
#
_entry.id   AF-A0A2V8IKT3-F1
#
_cell.length_a   1.000
_cell.length_b   1.000
_cell.length_c   1.000
_cell.angle_alpha   90.00
_cell.angle_beta   90.00
_cell.angle_gamma   90.00
#
_symmetry.space_group_name_H-M   'P 1'
#
loop_
_entity.id
_entity.type
_entity.pdbx_description
1 polymer ?
#
loop_
_entity_poly.entity_id
_entity_poly.type
_entity_poly.pdbx_seq_one_letter_code
_entity_poly.pdbx_strand_id
1 'polypeptide(L)'
;MAEARQLDNGSVQWVEICYCPASLLEERPYWEEYFVLLKVQDAHARSRCRDLNGTEYWACDNCDCTARLEARLRTKGRPFHPDQGTGK
;
A
#
# COMPACT_ATOMS: atom_id res chain seq x y z
N MET A 1 -6.06 -1.08 -6.02
CA MET A 1 -6.73 -2.09 -5.17
C MET A 1 -6.93 -3.47 -5.80
N ALA A 2 -6.69 -3.70 -7.09
CA ALA A 2 -6.89 -5.03 -7.72
C ALA A 2 -6.10 -6.15 -7.02
N GLU A 3 -4.94 -5.83 -6.44
CA GLU A 3 -4.12 -6.78 -5.70
C GLU A 3 -4.50 -6.93 -4.22
N ALA A 4 -5.61 -6.36 -3.77
CA ALA A 4 -6.11 -6.54 -2.41
C ALA A 4 -6.37 -8.02 -2.09
N ARG A 5 -6.05 -8.42 -0.86
CA ARG A 5 -6.22 -9.79 -0.37
C ARG A 5 -7.01 -9.81 0.91
N GLN A 6 -7.97 -10.72 0.98
CA GLN A 6 -8.63 -11.09 2.23
C GLN A 6 -7.81 -12.19 2.91
N LEU A 7 -7.42 -11.95 4.16
CA LEU A 7 -6.66 -12.88 5.00
C LEU A 7 -7.61 -13.82 5.76
N ASP A 8 -7.05 -14.90 6.32
CA ASP A 8 -7.83 -15.94 7.02
C ASP A 8 -8.57 -15.41 8.26
N ASN A 9 -8.10 -14.32 8.86
CA ASN A 9 -8.76 -13.64 9.98
C ASN A 9 -9.89 -12.69 9.52
N GLY A 10 -10.25 -12.70 8.24
CA GLY A 10 -11.30 -11.86 7.66
C GLY A 10 -10.88 -10.43 7.34
N SER A 11 -9.68 -9.99 7.74
CA SER A 11 -9.17 -8.66 7.41
C SER A 11 -8.79 -8.55 5.94
N VAL A 12 -8.86 -7.32 5.40
CA VAL A 12 -8.46 -7.00 4.03
C VAL A 12 -7.16 -6.21 4.08
N GLN A 13 -6.19 -6.63 3.28
CA GLN A 13 -4.92 -5.94 3.10
C GLN A 13 -4.79 -5.51 1.63
N TRP A 14 -4.44 -4.24 1.40
CA TRP A 14 -3.99 -3.71 0.11
C TRP A 14 -2.67 -2.96 0.29
N VAL A 15 -2.03 -2.63 -0.83
CA VAL A 15 -0.83 -1.81 -0.88
C VAL A 15 -1.17 -0.50 -1.55
N GLU A 16 -0.73 0.59 -0.93
CA GLU A 16 -0.75 1.93 -1.48
C GLU A 16 0.61 2.56 -1.18
N ILE A 17 1.24 3.13 -2.20
CA ILE A 17 2.58 3.69 -2.09
C ILE A 17 2.51 5.18 -2.29
N CYS A 18 2.82 5.90 -1.22
CA CYS A 18 3.03 7.34 -1.24
C CYS A 18 4.50 7.63 -1.06
N TYR A 19 5.00 8.65 -1.77
CA TYR A 19 6.35 9.16 -1.54
C TYR A 19 6.43 9.80 -0.14
N CYS A 20 5.40 10.51 0.28
CA CYS A 20 5.38 11.31 1.51
C CYS A 20 4.31 10.82 2.50
N PRO A 21 4.53 10.92 3.82
CA PRO A 21 3.48 10.69 4.82
C PRO A 21 2.34 11.73 4.76
N ALA A 22 2.52 12.88 4.11
CA ALA A 22 1.48 13.91 4.01
C ALA A 22 0.21 13.37 3.37
N SER A 23 0.31 12.61 2.28
CA SER A 23 -0.85 11.99 1.61
C SER A 23 -1.62 11.08 2.55
N LEU A 24 -0.92 10.25 3.34
CA LEU A 24 -1.56 9.43 4.36
C LEU A 24 -2.30 10.29 5.41
N LEU A 25 -1.72 11.41 5.85
CA LEU A 25 -2.36 12.29 6.82
C LEU A 25 -3.61 12.97 6.26
N GLU A 26 -3.61 13.30 4.97
CA GLU A 26 -4.75 13.89 4.27
C GLU A 26 -5.90 12.88 4.06
N GLU A 27 -5.58 11.63 3.71
CA GLU A 27 -6.57 10.60 3.38
C GLU A 27 -7.07 9.81 4.61
N ARG A 28 -6.27 9.78 5.68
CA ARG A 28 -6.59 9.00 6.89
C ARG A 28 -7.95 9.34 7.51
N PRO A 29 -8.36 10.62 7.67
CA PRO A 29 -9.68 10.94 8.21
C PRO A 29 -10.82 10.31 7.41
N TYR A 30 -10.70 10.31 6.08
CA TYR A 30 -11.67 9.66 5.20
C TYR A 30 -11.66 8.13 5.41
N TRP A 31 -10.49 7.49 5.48
CA TRP A 31 -10.44 6.05 5.72
C TRP A 31 -10.99 5.64 7.07
N GLU A 32 -10.74 6.41 8.13
CA GLU A 32 -11.25 6.13 9.47
C GLU A 32 -12.78 6.32 9.57
N GLU A 33 -13.41 7.06 8.65
CA GLU A 33 -14.87 7.17 8.55
C GLU A 33 -15.52 5.85 8.08
N TYR A 34 -14.87 5.13 7.15
CA TYR A 34 -15.44 3.94 6.50
C TYR A 34 -14.80 2.62 6.93
N PHE A 35 -13.60 2.65 7.51
CA PHE A 35 -12.80 1.48 7.83
C PHE A 35 -12.16 1.56 9.22
N VAL A 36 -12.01 0.39 9.85
CA VAL A 36 -11.15 0.24 11.02
C VAL A 36 -9.73 0.01 10.54
N LEU A 37 -8.87 1.03 10.66
CA LEU A 37 -7.45 0.92 10.32
C LEU A 37 -6.72 0.03 11.34
N LEU A 38 -6.44 -1.22 10.98
CA LEU A 38 -5.75 -2.17 11.85
C LEU A 38 -4.23 -1.92 11.91
N LYS A 39 -3.62 -1.52 10.79
CA LYS A 39 -2.17 -1.33 10.68
C LYS A 39 -1.80 -0.45 9.48
N VAL A 40 -0.93 0.53 9.72
CA VAL A 40 -0.19 1.26 8.68
C VAL A 40 1.30 0.96 8.84
N GLN A 41 2.01 0.75 7.74
CA GLN A 41 3.43 0.39 7.75
C GLN A 41 4.17 1.01 6.57
N ASP A 42 5.39 1.49 6.82
CA ASP A 42 6.27 1.95 5.75
C ASP A 42 6.72 0.80 4.85
N ALA A 43 6.71 1.03 3.54
CA ALA A 43 7.23 0.09 2.54
C ALA A 43 8.71 -0.23 2.74
N HIS A 44 9.50 0.76 3.18
CA HIS A 44 10.91 0.66 3.53
C HIS A 44 11.23 1.53 4.74
N ALA A 45 12.37 1.29 5.39
CA ALA A 45 12.85 2.16 6.45
C ALA A 45 13.01 3.60 5.93
N ARG A 46 12.37 4.56 6.60
CA ARG A 46 12.36 5.97 6.20
C ARG A 46 13.75 6.60 6.10
N SER A 47 14.72 6.09 6.86
CA SER A 47 16.14 6.48 6.75
C SER A 47 16.78 6.17 5.39
N ARG A 48 16.13 5.36 4.55
CA ARG A 48 16.55 5.06 3.17
C ARG A 48 15.83 5.92 2.14
N CYS A 49 14.78 6.65 2.53
CA CYS A 49 14.15 7.65 1.70
C CYS A 49 15.09 8.86 1.68
N ARG A 50 15.64 9.20 0.51
CA ARG A 50 16.45 10.40 0.29
C ARG A 50 15.56 11.67 0.23
N ASP A 51 14.58 11.76 1.12
CA ASP A 51 13.51 12.77 1.10
C ASP A 51 13.92 14.10 1.76
N LEU A 52 14.91 14.06 2.66
CA LEU A 52 15.20 15.15 3.60
C LEU A 52 16.45 15.96 3.28
N ASN A 53 17.29 15.50 2.35
CA ASN A 53 18.60 16.09 2.10
C ASN A 53 18.59 17.21 1.04
N GLY A 54 17.54 17.33 0.23
CA GLY A 54 17.38 18.41 -0.75
C GLY A 54 18.40 18.43 -1.90
N THR A 55 19.32 17.47 -1.91
CA THR A 55 20.44 17.35 -2.87
C THR A 55 20.36 16.10 -3.73
N GLU A 56 19.57 15.12 -3.33
CA GLU A 56 19.36 13.86 -4.04
C GLU A 56 17.87 13.66 -4.36
N TYR A 57 17.57 12.97 -5.47
CA TYR A 57 16.21 12.53 -5.76
C TYR A 57 15.74 11.49 -4.74
N TRP A 58 14.41 11.43 -4.54
CA TRP A 58 13.77 10.43 -3.70
C TRP A 58 14.27 9.03 -4.08
N ALA A 59 14.72 8.25 -3.09
CA ALA A 59 15.17 6.88 -3.35
C ALA A 59 14.10 6.00 -4.00
N CYS A 60 12.83 6.37 -3.81
CA CYS A 60 11.67 5.69 -4.38
C CYS A 60 11.44 5.98 -5.87
N ASP A 61 12.09 6.99 -6.46
CA ASP A 61 11.89 7.39 -7.87
C ASP A 61 12.24 6.26 -8.85
N ASN A 62 13.23 5.44 -8.49
CA ASN A 62 13.61 4.22 -9.21
C ASN A 62 13.23 2.93 -8.45
N CYS A 63 12.30 2.99 -7.48
CA CYS A 63 11.84 1.80 -6.77
C CYS A 63 10.57 1.23 -7.41
N ASP A 64 10.57 -0.07 -7.68
CA ASP A 64 9.39 -0.86 -8.05
C ASP A 64 8.64 -1.37 -6.80
N CYS A 65 8.64 -0.56 -5.75
CA CYS A 65 8.10 -0.92 -4.43
C CYS A 65 6.66 -1.44 -4.54
N THR A 66 5.86 -0.88 -5.45
CA THR A 66 4.47 -1.29 -5.71
C THR A 66 4.44 -2.73 -6.19
N ALA A 67 5.15 -3.03 -7.29
CA ALA A 67 5.19 -4.35 -7.87
C ALA A 67 5.71 -5.42 -6.89
N ARG A 68 6.74 -5.09 -6.10
CA ARG A 68 7.32 -6.01 -5.12
C ARG A 68 6.38 -6.29 -3.95
N LEU A 69 5.74 -5.26 -3.39
CA LEU A 69 4.81 -5.42 -2.29
C LEU A 69 3.52 -6.09 -2.74
N GLU A 70 3.00 -5.77 -3.92
CA GLU A 70 1.87 -6.47 -4.52
C GLU A 70 2.21 -7.93 -4.78
N ALA A 71 3.36 -8.24 -5.40
CA ALA A 71 3.79 -9.64 -5.59
C ALA A 71 3.88 -10.42 -4.28
N ARG A 72 4.36 -9.79 -3.21
CA ARG A 72 4.37 -10.39 -1.87
C ARG A 72 2.96 -10.52 -1.28
N LEU A 73 2.07 -9.56 -1.54
CA LEU A 73 0.69 -9.62 -1.12
C LEU A 73 -0.04 -10.76 -1.83
N ARG A 74 0.24 -11.01 -3.12
CA ARG A 74 -0.34 -12.14 -3.88
C ARG A 74 -0.10 -13.50 -3.26
N THR A 75 0.98 -13.67 -2.49
CA THR A 75 1.27 -14.92 -1.78
C THR A 75 0.49 -15.06 -0.46
N LYS A 76 -0.42 -14.12 -0.15
CA LYS A 76 -1.21 -14.10 1.08
C LYS A 76 -2.70 -14.13 0.76
N GLY A 77 -3.44 -14.92 1.54
CA GLY A 77 -4.90 -14.93 1.49
C GLY A 77 -5.47 -15.19 0.10
N ARG A 78 -6.72 -14.79 -0.10
CA ARG A 78 -7.43 -14.87 -1.38
C ARG A 78 -7.71 -13.48 -1.95
N PRO A 79 -7.92 -13.33 -3.27
CA PRO A 79 -8.37 -12.05 -3.85
C PRO A 79 -9.60 -11.52 -3.11
N PHE A 80 -9.58 -10.25 -2.71
CA PHE A 80 -10.71 -9.63 -1.99
C PHE A 80 -11.93 -9.41 -2.90
N HIS A 81 -11.71 -9.11 -4.19
CA HIS A 81 -12.76 -9.07 -5.20
C HIS A 81 -12.48 -10.10 -6.31
N PRO A 82 -13.33 -11.13 -6.48
CA PRO A 82 -13.20 -12.11 -7.57
C PRO A 82 -13.77 -11.65 -8.93
N ASP A 83 -14.59 -10.59 -8.98
CA ASP A 83 -15.54 -10.35 -10.09
C ASP A 83 -15.14 -9.30 -11.16
N GLN A 84 -13.85 -8.97 -11.31
CA GLN A 84 -13.36 -8.23 -12.50
C GLN A 84 -12.72 -9.17 -13.54
N GLY A 85 -12.92 -10.48 -13.41
CA GLY A 85 -12.39 -11.52 -14.30
C GLY A 85 -13.39 -12.12 -15.30
N THR A 86 -14.64 -11.67 -15.33
CA THR A 86 -15.64 -12.07 -16.35
C THR A 86 -16.63 -10.93 -16.60
N GLY A 87 -16.13 -9.82 -17.17
CA GLY A 87 -16.97 -8.92 -17.96
C GLY A 87 -17.13 -9.53 -19.35
N LYS A 88 -18.38 -9.77 -19.72
CA LYS A 88 -18.81 -10.26 -21.03
C LYS A 88 -18.33 -9.38 -22.18
#